data_AF-A0A9P5W8X5-F1
#
_entry.id   AF-A0A9P5W8X5-F1
#
_cell.length_a   1.000
_cell.length_b   1.000
_cell.length_c   1.000
_cell.angle_alpha   90.00
_cell.angle_beta   90.00
_cell.angle_gamma   90.00
#
_symmetry.space_group_name_H-M   'P 1'
#
loop_
_entity.id
_entity.type
_entity.pdbx_description
1 polymer ?
#
loop_
_entity_poly.entity_id
_entity_poly.type
_entity_poly.pdbx_seq_one_letter_code
_entity_poly.pdbx_strand_id
1 'polypeptide(L)'
;METFRFPETRLVRVGSKITQVATFISNENGRDTGPQLSDSSQELLQRILRATILSPPAETTIELDHDEFCLKITKKPWSFPLKWDILIDDKEVEPLDFKFLFHLSGPRTVQEGEE
;
A
#
# COMPACT_ATOMS: atom_id res chain seq x y z
N MET A 1 -13.75 8.88 4.57
CA MET A 1 -12.82 7.77 4.32
C MET A 1 -11.42 8.27 4.64
N GLU A 2 -10.73 7.67 5.60
CA GLU A 2 -9.42 8.14 6.08
C GLU A 2 -8.34 8.05 4.98
N THR A 3 -7.39 8.97 5.00
CA THR A 3 -6.20 8.93 4.14
C THR A 3 -5.20 7.91 4.66
N PHE A 4 -4.44 7.27 3.77
CA PHE A 4 -3.30 6.43 4.12
C PHE A 4 -2.07 7.32 4.31
N ARG A 5 -1.37 7.16 5.43
CA ARG A 5 -0.09 7.84 5.68
C ARG A 5 1.06 6.94 5.26
N PHE A 6 2.23 7.54 5.03
CA PHE A 6 3.47 6.83 4.73
C PHE A 6 4.56 7.32 5.72
N PRO A 7 5.26 6.43 6.44
CA PRO A 7 4.99 5.01 6.64
C PRO A 7 3.87 4.79 7.68
N GLU A 8 3.08 3.73 7.51
CA GLU A 8 1.98 3.37 8.43
C GLU A 8 1.69 1.87 8.32
N THR A 9 1.14 1.28 9.38
CA THR A 9 0.50 -0.03 9.30
C THR A 9 -0.84 0.02 10.01
N ARG A 10 -1.90 -0.43 9.32
CA ARG A 10 -3.25 -0.46 9.88
C ARG A 10 -4.06 -1.63 9.37
N LEU A 11 -5.10 -1.98 10.12
CA LEU A 11 -6.11 -2.91 9.67
C LEU A 11 -7.20 -2.16 8.90
N VAL A 12 -7.61 -2.70 7.76
CA VAL A 12 -8.60 -2.10 6.88
C VAL A 12 -9.69 -3.11 6.59
N ARG A 13 -10.94 -2.68 6.74
CA ARG A 13 -12.11 -3.48 6.38
C ARG A 13 -12.32 -3.48 4.87
N VAL A 14 -12.45 -4.67 4.29
CA VAL A 14 -12.74 -4.90 2.87
C VAL A 14 -13.99 -5.75 2.79
N GLY A 15 -15.14 -5.09 2.61
CA GLY A 15 -16.44 -5.75 2.71
C GLY A 15 -16.71 -6.28 4.12
N SER A 16 -16.97 -7.59 4.23
CA SER A 16 -17.16 -8.29 5.51
C SER A 16 -15.85 -8.76 6.16
N LYS A 17 -14.72 -8.64 5.48
CA LYS A 17 -13.42 -9.13 5.94
C LYS A 17 -12.50 -7.99 6.35
N ILE A 18 -11.37 -8.34 6.94
CA ILE A 18 -10.32 -7.40 7.32
C ILE A 18 -8.99 -7.80 6.71
N THR A 19 -8.12 -6.84 6.39
CA THR A 19 -6.75 -7.10 5.95
C THR A 19 -5.79 -6.12 6.58
N GLN A 20 -4.52 -6.50 6.69
CA GLN A 20 -3.46 -5.56 7.00
C GLN A 20 -3.04 -4.79 5.75
N VAL A 21 -2.94 -3.48 5.89
CA VAL A 21 -2.30 -2.59 4.92
C VAL A 21 -1.07 -1.99 5.60
N ALA A 22 0.08 -2.15 4.97
CA ALA A 22 1.32 -1.51 5.37
C ALA A 22 1.86 -0.63 4.24
N THR A 23 2.25 0.59 4.58
CA THR A 23 2.82 1.58 3.67
C THR A 23 4.25 1.89 4.10
N PHE A 24 5.15 1.99 3.13
CA PHE A 24 6.59 2.15 3.32
C PHE A 24 7.10 3.25 2.41
N ILE A 25 8.14 3.94 2.87
CA ILE A 25 8.92 4.87 2.04
C ILE A 25 10.20 4.14 1.65
N SER A 26 10.43 4.00 0.35
CA SER A 26 11.65 3.42 -0.21
C SER A 26 12.48 4.56 -0.80
N ASN A 27 13.47 5.02 -0.05
CA ASN A 27 14.40 6.04 -0.52
C ASN A 27 15.78 5.46 -0.79
N GLU A 28 16.31 5.74 -1.98
CA GLU A 28 17.68 5.38 -2.36
C GLU A 28 18.73 6.15 -1.51
N ASN A 29 18.34 7.29 -0.93
CA ASN A 29 19.23 8.20 -0.20
C ASN A 29 19.22 8.04 1.33
N GLY A 30 18.56 7.00 1.87
CA GLY A 30 18.57 6.71 3.32
C GLY A 30 17.93 7.76 4.24
N ARG A 31 17.17 8.72 3.68
CA ARG A 31 16.33 9.66 4.46
C ARG A 31 14.92 9.09 4.56
N ASP A 32 14.28 9.17 5.71
CA ASP A 32 12.88 8.72 5.91
C ASP A 32 11.84 9.67 5.29
N THR A 33 12.26 10.66 4.51
CA THR A 33 11.38 11.65 3.90
C THR A 33 10.97 11.21 2.50
N GLY A 34 9.72 10.78 2.31
CA GLY A 34 9.19 10.33 1.01
C GLY A 34 9.23 11.40 -0.09
N PRO A 35 8.85 11.05 -1.33
CA PRO A 35 8.82 12.03 -2.42
C PRO A 35 7.90 13.21 -2.07
N GLN A 36 8.30 14.42 -2.49
CA GLN A 36 7.41 15.58 -2.42
C GLN A 36 6.39 15.46 -3.54
N LEU A 37 5.12 15.30 -3.17
CA LEU A 37 4.02 15.15 -4.11
C LEU A 37 3.23 16.46 -4.20
N SER A 38 2.81 16.81 -5.41
CA SER A 38 1.74 17.78 -5.62
C SER A 38 0.43 17.30 -5.01
N ASP A 39 -0.49 18.22 -4.72
CA ASP A 39 -1.83 17.88 -4.20
C ASP A 39 -2.55 16.89 -5.13
N SER A 40 -2.41 17.07 -6.45
CA SER A 40 -2.96 16.18 -7.47
C SER A 40 -2.37 14.77 -7.42
N SER A 41 -1.05 14.65 -7.27
CA SER A 41 -0.37 13.36 -7.20
C SER A 41 -0.65 12.66 -5.86
N GLN A 42 -0.79 13.43 -4.78
CA GLN A 42 -1.24 12.91 -3.50
C GLN A 42 -2.67 12.36 -3.60
N GLU A 43 -3.61 13.08 -4.23
CA GLU A 43 -4.97 12.60 -4.45
C GLU A 43 -5.00 11.33 -5.31
N LEU A 44 -4.22 11.31 -6.40
CA LEU A 44 -4.08 10.14 -7.27
C LEU A 44 -3.55 8.93 -6.50
N LEU A 45 -2.50 9.10 -5.71
CA LEU A 45 -1.93 8.05 -4.87
C LEU A 45 -2.99 7.47 -3.91
N GLN A 46 -3.76 8.33 -3.24
CA GLN A 46 -4.84 7.90 -2.36
C GLN A 46 -5.94 7.15 -3.11
N ARG A 47 -6.28 7.56 -4.33
CA ARG A 47 -7.26 6.88 -5.18
C ARG A 47 -6.78 5.49 -5.59
N ILE A 48 -5.52 5.37 -5.99
CA ILE A 48 -4.88 4.08 -6.35
C ILE A 48 -4.93 3.14 -5.15
N LEU A 49 -4.45 3.57 -3.98
CA LEU A 49 -4.46 2.78 -2.74
C LEU A 49 -5.86 2.22 -2.43
N ARG A 50 -6.88 3.09 -2.49
CA ARG A 50 -8.27 2.70 -2.24
C ARG A 50 -8.79 1.72 -3.29
N ALA A 51 -8.54 1.97 -4.56
CA ALA A 51 -8.97 1.11 -5.65
C ALA A 51 -8.34 -0.29 -5.53
N THR A 52 -7.04 -0.37 -5.25
CA THR A 52 -6.34 -1.64 -5.03
C THR A 52 -6.91 -2.42 -3.84
N ILE A 53 -7.24 -1.75 -2.74
CA ILE A 53 -7.77 -2.43 -1.55
C ILE A 53 -9.20 -2.94 -1.78
N LEU A 54 -10.04 -2.13 -2.44
CA LEU A 54 -11.43 -2.49 -2.73
C LEU A 54 -11.56 -3.52 -3.85
N SER A 55 -10.64 -3.49 -4.81
CA SER A 55 -10.56 -4.41 -5.94
C SER A 55 -9.12 -4.91 -6.09
N PRO A 56 -8.70 -5.90 -5.26
CA PRO A 56 -7.36 -6.45 -5.29
C PRO A 56 -6.99 -6.94 -6.69
N PRO A 57 -5.80 -6.58 -7.22
CA PRO A 57 -5.35 -7.11 -8.50
C PRO A 57 -5.14 -8.62 -8.44
N ALA A 58 -5.22 -9.28 -9.59
CA ALA A 58 -4.94 -10.71 -9.69
C ALA A 58 -3.47 -10.98 -9.38
N GLU A 59 -2.59 -10.13 -9.93
CA GLU A 59 -1.15 -10.15 -9.76
C GLU A 59 -0.74 -10.03 -8.29
N THR A 60 0.36 -10.68 -7.94
CA THR A 60 0.95 -10.58 -6.60
C THR A 60 1.74 -9.29 -6.43
N THR A 61 2.29 -8.74 -7.51
CA THR A 61 3.05 -7.49 -7.51
C THR A 61 2.67 -6.64 -8.70
N ILE A 62 2.42 -5.36 -8.46
CA ILE A 62 2.22 -4.33 -9.48
C ILE A 62 3.15 -3.18 -9.18
N GLU A 63 3.75 -2.61 -10.21
CA GLU A 63 4.53 -1.38 -10.12
C GLU A 63 3.87 -0.32 -11.00
N LEU A 64 3.68 0.87 -10.44
CA LEU A 64 3.05 2.00 -11.09
C LEU A 64 4.03 3.16 -11.08
N ASP A 65 4.43 3.59 -12.27
CA ASP A 65 5.33 4.72 -12.46
C ASP A 65 4.53 6.00 -12.75
N HIS A 66 4.90 7.07 -12.05
CA HIS A 66 4.37 8.43 -12.22
C HIS A 66 5.56 9.40 -12.22
N ASP A 67 5.40 10.56 -12.86
CA ASP A 67 6.43 11.60 -12.97
C ASP A 67 6.95 12.12 -11.61
N GLU A 68 6.20 11.87 -10.52
CA GLU A 68 6.52 12.34 -9.16
C GLU A 68 6.80 11.18 -8.19
N PHE A 69 6.42 9.94 -8.53
CA PHE A 69 6.58 8.80 -7.65
C PHE A 69 6.58 7.47 -8.40
N CYS A 70 7.14 6.44 -7.78
CA CYS A 70 6.89 5.07 -8.14
C CYS A 70 6.20 4.37 -6.96
N LEU A 71 5.12 3.64 -7.24
CA LEU A 71 4.38 2.87 -6.26
C LEU A 71 4.49 1.38 -6.60
N LYS A 72 5.16 0.64 -5.72
CA LYS A 72 5.16 -0.83 -5.76
C LYS A 72 4.12 -1.37 -4.78
N ILE A 73 3.19 -2.13 -5.33
CA ILE A 73 2.11 -2.79 -4.60
C ILE A 73 2.45 -4.27 -4.54
N THR A 74 2.48 -4.85 -3.34
CA THR A 74 2.68 -6.29 -3.17
C THR A 74 1.57 -6.88 -2.32
N LYS A 75 0.88 -7.88 -2.87
CA LYS A 75 -0.05 -8.76 -2.18
C LYS A 75 0.74 -9.95 -1.66
N LYS A 76 0.85 -10.06 -0.33
CA LYS A 76 1.52 -11.21 0.32
C LYS A 76 0.51 -12.04 1.08
N PRO A 77 0.69 -13.38 1.15
CA PRO A 77 -0.05 -14.20 2.08
C PRO A 77 0.00 -13.60 3.48
N TRP A 78 -1.15 -13.55 4.13
CA TRP A 78 -1.30 -13.06 5.49
C TRP A 78 -1.64 -14.22 6.37
N SER A 79 -0.61 -14.83 6.94
CA SER A 79 -0.79 -15.68 8.10
C SER A 79 -0.90 -14.77 9.32
N PHE A 80 -2.11 -14.60 9.84
CA PHE A 80 -2.26 -14.03 11.16
C PHE A 80 -1.62 -15.00 12.16
N PRO A 81 -0.56 -14.63 12.88
CA PRO A 81 0.06 -15.54 13.82
C PRO A 81 -0.91 -15.75 15.00
N LEU A 82 -1.44 -16.97 15.09
CA LEU A 82 -2.24 -17.55 16.19
C LEU A 82 -3.76 -17.32 16.15
N LYS A 83 -4.45 -18.30 16.74
CA LYS A 83 -5.90 -18.52 16.97
C LYS A 83 -6.64 -17.36 17.68
N TRP A 84 -6.51 -16.13 17.21
CA TRP A 84 -7.10 -14.95 17.82
C TRP A 84 -8.18 -14.41 16.89
N ASP A 85 -9.39 -14.29 17.43
CA ASP A 85 -10.52 -13.70 16.72
C ASP A 85 -10.30 -12.18 16.63
N ILE A 86 -10.44 -11.62 15.43
CA ILE A 86 -10.39 -10.17 15.25
C ILE A 86 -11.78 -9.63 15.58
N LEU A 87 -11.89 -8.85 16.66
CA LEU A 87 -13.14 -8.26 17.09
C LEU A 87 -13.24 -6.80 16.64
N ILE A 88 -14.33 -6.45 15.94
CA ILE A 88 -14.75 -5.07 15.65
C ILE A 88 -16.16 -4.91 16.18
N ASP A 89 -16.37 -3.96 17.09
CA ASP A 89 -17.67 -3.72 17.75
C ASP A 89 -18.26 -5.02 18.36
N ASP A 90 -17.42 -5.76 19.10
CA ASP A 90 -17.73 -7.07 19.72
C ASP A 90 -18.16 -8.17 18.74
N LYS A 91 -17.91 -7.99 17.44
CA LYS A 91 -18.18 -9.00 16.40
C LYS A 91 -16.89 -9.53 15.82
N GLU A 92 -16.83 -10.85 15.68
CA GLU A 92 -15.76 -11.52 14.96
C GLU A 92 -15.78 -11.12 13.47
N VAL A 93 -14.61 -10.79 12.96
CA VAL A 93 -14.38 -10.41 11.58
C VAL A 93 -13.31 -11.30 10.99
N GLU A 94 -13.67 -12.01 9.92
CA GLU A 94 -12.76 -12.91 9.24
C GLU A 94 -11.62 -12.13 8.55
N PRO A 95 -10.35 -12.53 8.72
CA PRO A 95 -9.25 -11.95 7.95
C PRO A 95 -9.30 -12.41 6.49
N LEU A 96 -8.82 -11.56 5.59
CA LEU A 96 -8.41 -11.97 4.25
C LEU A 96 -7.16 -12.87 4.36
N ASP A 97 -6.96 -13.72 3.36
CA ASP A 97 -5.81 -14.61 3.24
C ASP A 97 -4.52 -13.88 2.80
N PHE A 98 -4.62 -12.59 2.48
CA PHE A 98 -3.50 -11.74 2.09
C PHE A 98 -3.55 -10.36 2.76
N LYS A 99 -2.39 -9.71 2.69
CA LYS A 99 -2.13 -8.33 3.12
C LYS A 99 -1.52 -7.52 2.00
N PHE A 100 -1.68 -6.21 2.06
CA PHE A 100 -1.09 -5.28 1.10
C PHE A 100 0.14 -4.58 1.68
N LEU A 101 1.20 -4.54 0.88
CA LEU A 101 2.38 -3.72 1.11
C LEU A 101 2.47 -2.68 0.00
N PHE A 102 2.51 -1.41 0.35
CA PHE A 102 2.65 -0.29 -0.58
C PHE A 102 3.98 0.40 -0.33
N HIS A 103 4.90 0.30 -1.28
CA HIS A 103 6.20 0.96 -1.22
C HIS A 103 6.17 2.18 -2.13
N LEU A 104 6.27 3.36 -1.54
CA LEU A 104 6.36 4.63 -2.25
C LEU A 104 7.82 5.06 -2.34
N SER A 105 8.30 5.26 -3.56
CA SER A 105 9.62 5.84 -3.85
C SER A 105 9.46 7.10 -4.70
N GLY A 106 10.56 7.85 -4.86
CA GLY A 106 10.66 8.88 -5.89
C GLY A 106 10.42 8.34 -7.30
N PRO A 107 10.26 9.23 -8.29
CA PRO A 107 10.11 8.83 -9.67
C PRO A 107 11.36 8.05 -10.11
N ARG A 108 11.17 7.06 -10.97
CA ARG A 108 12.32 6.37 -11.57
C ARG A 108 13.10 7.39 -12.38
N THR A 109 14.35 7.63 -11.98
CA THR A 109 15.29 8.28 -12.89
C THR A 109 15.49 7.29 -14.02
N VAL A 110 15.15 7.69 -15.25
CA VAL A 110 15.60 6.95 -16.42
C VAL A 110 17.12 6.95 -16.30
N GLN A 111 17.71 5.79 -16.01
CA GLN A 111 19.11 5.61 -16.33
C GLN A 111 19.15 5.71 -17.86
N GLU A 112 19.58 6.86 -18.37
CA GLU A 112 20.01 7.02 -19.75
C GLU A 112 21.17 6.04 -19.94
N GLY A 113 20.83 4.80 -20.27
CA GLY A 113 21.74 3.75 -20.69
C GLY A 113 22.04 3.95 -22.16
N GLU A 114 23.09 4.75 -22.38
CA GLU A 114 24.14 4.59 -23.39
C GLU A 114 23.76 4.77 -24.88
N GLU A 115 24.64 5.52 -25.55
CA GLU A 115 24.67 5.89 -26.99
C GLU A 115 24.30 4.78 -27.99
#